data_AF-A0A8J3Z1J5-F1
#
_entry.id   AF-A0A8J3Z1J5-F1
#
_cell.length_a   1.000
_cell.length_b   1.000
_cell.length_c   1.000
_cell.angle_alpha   90.00
_cell.angle_beta   90.00
_cell.angle_gamma   90.00
#
_symmetry.space_group_name_H-M   'P 1'
#
loop_
_entity.id
_entity.type
_entity.pdbx_description
1 polymer ?
#
loop_
_entity_poly.entity_id
_entity_poly.type
_entity_poly.pdbx_seq_one_letter_code
_entity_poly.pdbx_strand_id
1 'polypeptide(L)'
;MMSLTEAENVFAGLNETGLNDMLRAIFTARPRLLNYRTSPAVTNNPVSASAWTTVPVIAFPGVPGGIEYAVQFDIPQSDIAPQSAALPPPLTLGPGQISLRTAVTLTLLCRSRQGGNDQQPAGTSISVGLEAAAVGRIVVRSVGLGSGSIAFDLQRVELVDVTPEKLESLLECLILTFLRGALASVELPFSAIRLGAFSLNLLRGPESEDDQLKLYGAAV
;
A
#
# COMPACT_ATOMS: atom_id res chain seq x y z
N MET A 1 -4.23 -40.46 1.45
CA MET A 1 -5.13 -39.31 1.24
C MET A 1 -5.71 -38.93 2.58
N MET A 2 -5.09 -37.96 3.27
CA MET A 2 -5.68 -37.35 4.47
C MET A 2 -6.33 -36.04 4.04
N SER A 3 -7.55 -35.82 4.56
CA SER A 3 -8.37 -34.64 4.36
C SER A 3 -7.61 -33.38 4.78
N LEU A 4 -7.44 -32.43 3.87
CA LEU A 4 -6.84 -31.10 4.13
C LEU A 4 -7.77 -30.18 4.93
N THR A 5 -8.92 -30.67 5.34
CA THR A 5 -9.88 -30.00 6.20
C THR A 5 -10.14 -30.92 7.38
N GLU A 6 -9.69 -30.57 8.58
CA GLU A 6 -9.93 -31.39 9.77
C GLU A 6 -11.40 -31.28 10.20
N ALA A 7 -11.75 -30.20 10.90
CA ALA A 7 -13.12 -29.92 11.38
C ALA A 7 -13.84 -28.86 10.52
N GLU A 8 -13.12 -28.25 9.58
CA GLU A 8 -13.60 -27.21 8.69
C GLU A 8 -14.19 -27.83 7.40
N ASN A 9 -15.15 -27.16 6.78
CA ASN A 9 -15.81 -27.68 5.55
C ASN A 9 -15.51 -26.81 4.32
N VAL A 10 -14.80 -25.70 4.49
CA VAL A 10 -14.41 -24.77 3.41
C VAL A 10 -12.96 -24.36 3.57
N PHE A 11 -12.22 -24.47 2.47
CA PHE A 11 -10.87 -23.95 2.30
C PHE A 11 -10.87 -22.89 1.21
N ALA A 12 -10.23 -21.75 1.46
CA ALA A 12 -9.94 -20.74 0.46
C ALA A 12 -8.45 -20.41 0.49
N GLY A 13 -7.79 -20.55 -0.66
CA GLY A 13 -6.39 -20.19 -0.84
C GLY A 13 -6.27 -19.04 -1.84
N LEU A 14 -5.45 -18.03 -1.53
CA LEU A 14 -5.03 -17.01 -2.47
C LEU A 14 -3.53 -17.17 -2.71
N ASN A 15 -3.14 -17.52 -3.92
CA ASN A 15 -1.74 -17.56 -4.31
C ASN A 15 -1.21 -16.14 -4.58
N GLU A 16 0.12 -15.99 -4.58
CA GLU A 16 0.79 -14.72 -4.85
C GLU A 16 0.32 -14.05 -6.15
N THR A 17 0.18 -14.82 -7.25
CA THR A 17 -0.32 -14.30 -8.53
C THR A 17 -1.72 -13.69 -8.38
N GLY A 18 -2.64 -14.37 -7.69
CA GLY A 18 -4.00 -13.87 -7.46
C GLY A 18 -4.03 -12.62 -6.58
N LEU A 19 -3.13 -12.53 -5.58
CA LEU A 19 -2.98 -11.33 -4.76
C LEU A 19 -2.49 -10.15 -5.59
N ASN A 20 -1.48 -10.37 -6.43
CA ASN A 20 -0.95 -9.37 -7.36
C ASN A 20 -1.97 -8.91 -8.40
N ASP A 21 -2.76 -9.83 -8.95
CA ASP A 21 -3.85 -9.52 -9.89
C ASP A 21 -4.94 -8.70 -9.21
N MET A 22 -5.29 -9.02 -7.96
CA MET A 22 -6.25 -8.25 -7.17
C MET A 22 -5.74 -6.82 -6.93
N LEU A 23 -4.50 -6.65 -6.46
CA LEU A 23 -3.89 -5.33 -6.25
C LEU A 23 -3.88 -4.53 -7.55
N ARG A 24 -3.47 -5.15 -8.67
CA ARG A 24 -3.49 -4.54 -9.99
C ARG A 24 -4.89 -4.10 -10.40
N ALA A 25 -5.89 -4.95 -10.25
CA ALA A 25 -7.27 -4.62 -10.60
C ALA A 25 -7.81 -3.45 -9.77
N ILE A 26 -7.62 -3.47 -8.45
CA ILE A 26 -8.08 -2.41 -7.54
C ILE A 26 -7.44 -1.07 -7.90
N PHE A 27 -6.12 -1.04 -8.04
CA PHE A 27 -5.40 0.21 -8.24
C PHE A 27 -5.49 0.73 -9.68
N THR A 28 -5.67 -0.15 -10.67
CA THR A 28 -6.01 0.28 -12.03
C THR A 28 -7.41 0.90 -12.08
N ALA A 29 -8.40 0.32 -11.39
CA ALA A 29 -9.74 0.86 -11.32
C ALA A 29 -9.85 2.12 -10.45
N ARG A 30 -8.97 2.26 -9.45
CA ARG A 30 -8.98 3.35 -8.46
C ARG A 30 -7.59 3.97 -8.28
N PRO A 31 -7.03 4.62 -9.32
CA PRO A 31 -5.68 5.20 -9.27
C PRO A 31 -5.50 6.23 -8.16
N ARG A 32 -6.57 6.91 -7.74
CA ARG A 32 -6.56 7.87 -6.62
C ARG A 32 -6.15 7.28 -5.27
N LEU A 33 -6.12 5.95 -5.13
CA LEU A 33 -5.61 5.29 -3.92
C LEU A 33 -4.08 5.22 -3.88
N LEU A 34 -3.40 5.53 -4.99
CA LEU A 34 -1.94 5.57 -5.09
C LEU A 34 -1.40 6.97 -5.37
N ASN A 35 -2.23 7.91 -5.84
CA ASN A 35 -1.79 9.27 -6.16
C ASN A 35 -2.45 10.29 -5.23
N TYR A 36 -1.62 11.00 -4.46
CA TYR A 36 -2.01 12.04 -3.50
C TYR A 36 -1.31 13.34 -3.85
N ARG A 37 -2.03 14.47 -3.83
CA ARG A 37 -1.41 15.79 -4.02
C ARG A 37 -2.15 16.88 -3.29
N THR A 38 -1.46 17.97 -2.98
CA THR A 38 -2.08 19.11 -2.31
C THR A 38 -2.86 20.02 -3.27
N SER A 39 -2.40 20.13 -4.51
CA SER A 39 -3.06 20.94 -5.53
C SER A 39 -2.67 20.51 -6.94
N PRO A 40 -3.44 20.90 -7.98
CA PRO A 40 -3.03 20.73 -9.37
C PRO A 40 -1.77 21.51 -9.79
N ALA A 41 -1.32 22.47 -8.97
CA ALA A 41 -0.08 23.22 -9.25
C ALA A 41 1.17 22.36 -9.03
N VAL A 42 1.09 21.30 -8.20
CA VAL A 42 2.14 20.29 -8.10
C VAL A 42 2.07 19.42 -9.34
N THR A 43 2.90 19.76 -10.33
CA THR A 43 2.91 19.08 -11.62
C THR A 43 3.53 17.69 -11.49
N ASN A 44 2.72 16.66 -11.69
CA ASN A 44 3.18 15.28 -11.79
C ASN A 44 2.23 14.46 -12.69
N ASN A 45 2.67 13.31 -13.17
CA ASN A 45 1.83 12.36 -13.91
C ASN A 45 1.05 11.46 -12.93
N PRO A 46 -0.16 10.99 -13.27
CA PRO A 46 -0.93 11.32 -14.46
C PRO A 46 -1.52 12.74 -14.38
N VAL A 47 -1.70 13.42 -15.51
CA VAL A 47 -2.27 14.79 -15.54
C VAL A 47 -3.75 14.81 -15.13
N SER A 48 -4.48 13.70 -15.33
CA SER A 48 -5.93 13.62 -15.06
C SER A 48 -6.25 13.88 -13.59
N ALA A 49 -7.08 14.90 -13.32
CA ALA A 49 -7.45 15.27 -11.95
C ALA A 49 -8.21 14.17 -11.19
N SER A 50 -8.97 13.32 -11.89
CA SER A 50 -9.73 12.21 -11.27
C SER A 50 -8.86 11.09 -10.73
N ALA A 51 -7.59 11.04 -11.18
CA ALA A 51 -6.63 10.05 -10.73
C ALA A 51 -5.95 10.42 -9.40
N TRP A 52 -6.24 11.60 -8.82
CA TRP A 52 -5.61 12.12 -7.61
C TRP A 52 -6.59 12.27 -6.46
N THR A 53 -6.14 11.89 -5.27
CA THR A 53 -6.74 12.30 -4.00
C THR A 53 -6.12 13.62 -3.55
N THR A 54 -6.96 14.62 -3.26
CA THR A 54 -6.47 15.91 -2.74
C THR A 54 -6.28 15.81 -1.23
N VAL A 55 -5.09 16.17 -0.75
CA VAL A 55 -4.73 16.17 0.67
C VAL A 55 -4.36 17.58 1.14
N PRO A 56 -4.42 17.87 2.45
CA PRO A 56 -4.00 19.18 2.97
C PRO A 56 -2.52 19.46 2.72
N VAL A 57 -2.19 20.74 2.55
CA VAL A 57 -0.80 21.23 2.57
C VAL A 57 -0.19 21.06 3.97
N ILE A 58 1.14 20.97 4.05
CA ILE A 58 1.83 21.06 5.33
C ILE A 58 1.88 22.54 5.72
N ALA A 59 1.17 22.91 6.79
CA ALA A 59 1.20 24.27 7.29
C ALA A 59 2.60 24.60 7.84
N PHE A 60 3.21 25.68 7.36
CA PHE A 60 4.52 26.12 7.82
C PHE A 60 4.55 27.65 8.03
N PRO A 61 4.99 28.14 9.20
CA PRO A 61 5.08 29.57 9.47
C PRO A 61 5.93 30.31 8.42
N GLY A 62 5.40 31.41 7.89
CA GLY A 62 6.10 32.22 6.88
C GLY A 62 6.01 31.70 5.44
N VAL A 63 5.29 30.60 5.19
CA VAL A 63 5.01 30.08 3.84
C VAL A 63 3.51 30.23 3.54
N PRO A 64 3.07 31.30 2.86
CA PRO A 64 1.67 31.48 2.48
C PRO A 64 1.18 30.33 1.59
N GLY A 65 0.11 29.66 2.04
CA GLY A 65 -0.43 28.48 1.35
C GLY A 65 0.25 27.16 1.72
N GLY A 66 1.20 27.15 2.64
CA GLY A 66 1.87 25.94 3.12
C GLY A 66 2.84 25.31 2.12
N ILE A 67 3.39 24.16 2.48
CA ILE A 67 4.24 23.34 1.61
C ILE A 67 3.34 22.42 0.79
N GLU A 68 3.41 22.60 -0.52
CA GLU A 68 2.67 21.80 -1.49
C GLU A 68 3.50 20.62 -1.98
N TYR A 69 2.86 19.46 -2.06
CA TYR A 69 3.53 18.21 -2.37
C TYR A 69 2.62 17.23 -3.09
N ALA A 70 3.23 16.20 -3.67
CA ALA A 70 2.54 15.03 -4.19
C ALA A 70 3.31 13.76 -3.82
N VAL A 71 2.57 12.67 -3.65
CA VAL A 71 3.08 11.32 -3.41
C VAL A 71 2.36 10.40 -4.38
N GLN A 72 3.13 9.66 -5.15
CA GLN A 72 2.62 8.70 -6.11
C GLN A 72 3.29 7.36 -5.89
N PHE A 73 2.50 6.31 -5.78
CA PHE A 73 2.98 4.93 -5.75
C PHE A 73 2.68 4.23 -7.07
N ASP A 74 3.60 3.38 -7.49
CA ASP A 74 3.28 2.34 -8.46
C ASP A 74 2.44 1.23 -7.79
N ILE A 75 1.73 0.46 -8.62
CA ILE A 75 0.94 -0.67 -8.12
C ILE A 75 1.89 -1.63 -7.38
N PRO A 76 1.70 -1.85 -6.06
CA PRO A 76 2.58 -2.70 -5.30
C PRO A 76 2.48 -4.15 -5.75
N GLN A 77 3.61 -4.85 -5.74
CA GLN A 77 3.71 -6.28 -5.97
C GLN A 77 3.99 -7.00 -4.67
N SER A 78 3.16 -7.96 -4.32
CA SER A 78 3.31 -8.82 -3.16
C SER A 78 4.11 -10.08 -3.46
N ASP A 79 4.89 -10.52 -2.48
CA ASP A 79 5.60 -11.80 -2.44
C ASP A 79 5.35 -12.45 -1.08
N ILE A 80 4.86 -13.70 -1.08
CA ILE A 80 4.41 -14.43 0.12
C ILE A 80 5.51 -15.40 0.53
N ALA A 81 5.75 -15.57 1.84
CA ALA A 81 6.79 -16.49 2.30
C ALA A 81 6.55 -17.95 1.80
N PRO A 82 7.58 -18.66 1.30
CA PRO A 82 8.98 -18.21 1.12
C PRO A 82 9.21 -17.24 -0.04
N GLN A 83 10.12 -16.27 0.14
CA GLN A 83 10.34 -15.20 -0.85
C GLN A 83 10.72 -15.74 -2.25
N SER A 84 10.01 -15.26 -3.28
CA SER A 84 10.35 -15.47 -4.68
C SER A 84 11.42 -14.45 -5.16
N ALA A 85 11.51 -13.28 -4.52
CA ALA A 85 12.48 -12.24 -4.85
C ALA A 85 13.30 -11.77 -3.63
N ALA A 86 14.63 -11.63 -3.79
CA ALA A 86 15.54 -11.26 -2.71
C ALA A 86 15.28 -9.85 -2.16
N LEU A 87 14.94 -9.73 -0.87
CA LEU A 87 14.69 -8.45 -0.20
C LEU A 87 15.99 -7.66 0.07
N PRO A 88 15.95 -6.31 0.02
CA PRO A 88 17.09 -5.52 0.44
C PRO A 88 17.37 -5.75 1.94
N PRO A 89 18.63 -5.92 2.36
CA PRO A 89 18.98 -5.94 3.77
C PRO A 89 18.54 -4.63 4.45
N PRO A 90 18.12 -4.64 5.73
CA PRO A 90 18.06 -5.78 6.65
C PRO A 90 16.70 -6.49 6.64
N LEU A 91 15.88 -6.31 5.59
CA LEU A 91 14.59 -6.98 5.50
C LEU A 91 14.78 -8.47 5.22
N THR A 92 14.00 -9.27 5.93
CA THR A 92 13.92 -10.71 5.79
C THR A 92 12.47 -11.13 5.91
N LEU A 93 12.04 -12.10 5.12
CA LEU A 93 10.68 -12.61 5.16
C LEU A 93 10.60 -13.85 6.07
N GLY A 94 9.90 -13.71 7.20
CA GLY A 94 9.63 -14.81 8.12
C GLY A 94 8.32 -15.55 7.80
N PRO A 95 8.05 -16.68 8.48
CA PRO A 95 6.76 -17.37 8.38
C PRO A 95 5.60 -16.45 8.77
N GLY A 96 4.47 -16.53 8.07
CA GLY A 96 3.31 -15.67 8.33
C GLY A 96 3.44 -14.25 7.76
N GLN A 97 4.54 -13.91 7.07
CA GLN A 97 4.79 -12.58 6.55
C GLN A 97 4.66 -12.52 5.02
N ILE A 98 4.37 -11.31 4.56
CA ILE A 98 4.39 -10.92 3.16
C ILE A 98 5.39 -9.78 2.98
N SER A 99 5.97 -9.69 1.79
CA SER A 99 6.66 -8.48 1.36
C SER A 99 5.86 -7.77 0.29
N LEU A 100 6.05 -6.46 0.17
CA LEU A 100 5.51 -5.63 -0.91
C LEU A 100 6.65 -4.83 -1.54
N ARG A 101 6.69 -4.75 -2.86
CA ARG A 101 7.60 -3.85 -3.60
C ARG A 101 6.81 -2.84 -4.38
N THR A 102 7.24 -1.59 -4.33
CA THR A 102 6.62 -0.50 -5.09
C THR A 102 7.64 0.62 -5.31
N ALA A 103 7.53 1.31 -6.44
CA ALA A 103 8.21 2.57 -6.64
C ALA A 103 7.35 3.71 -6.07
N VAL A 104 7.98 4.70 -5.45
CA VAL A 104 7.33 5.91 -4.95
C VAL A 104 7.99 7.15 -5.55
N THR A 105 7.17 8.03 -6.11
CA THR A 105 7.58 9.36 -6.55
C THR A 105 7.10 10.40 -5.55
N LEU A 106 8.04 11.13 -4.94
CA LEU A 106 7.77 12.27 -4.09
C LEU A 106 8.03 13.55 -4.87
N THR A 107 7.07 14.47 -4.87
CA THR A 107 7.19 15.77 -5.54
C THR A 107 6.93 16.90 -4.56
N LEU A 108 7.78 17.93 -4.60
CA LEU A 108 7.59 19.17 -3.85
C LEU A 108 7.47 20.34 -4.82
N LEU A 109 6.52 21.25 -4.58
CA LEU A 109 6.43 22.50 -5.32
C LEU A 109 7.22 23.58 -4.58
N CYS A 110 8.37 23.94 -5.14
CA CYS A 110 9.24 24.98 -4.62
C CYS A 110 8.84 26.34 -5.22
N ARG A 111 8.18 27.19 -4.43
CA ARG A 111 7.89 28.57 -4.83
C ARG A 111 9.07 29.46 -4.48
N SER A 112 9.71 30.06 -5.48
CA SER A 112 10.71 31.11 -5.24
C SER A 112 10.01 32.46 -5.09
N ARG A 113 10.46 33.26 -4.12
CA ARG A 113 10.06 34.66 -3.98
C ARG A 113 10.91 35.46 -4.97
N GLN A 114 10.56 35.46 -6.26
CA GLN A 114 11.20 36.40 -7.18
C GLN A 114 10.81 37.81 -6.78
N GLY A 115 11.82 38.62 -6.41
CA GLY A 115 11.64 40.01 -6.06
C GLY A 115 11.30 40.83 -7.31
N GLY A 116 10.27 41.68 -7.19
CA GLY A 116 10.06 42.85 -8.03
C GLY A 116 9.50 42.58 -9.43
N ASN A 117 8.23 42.17 -9.51
CA ASN A 117 7.19 42.63 -10.45
C ASN A 117 5.99 41.68 -10.36
N ASP A 118 4.78 42.21 -10.52
CA ASP A 118 3.47 41.56 -10.37
C ASP A 118 3.21 40.37 -11.33
N GLN A 119 4.06 39.35 -11.30
CA GLN A 119 3.81 38.07 -11.93
C GLN A 119 3.69 37.02 -10.81
N GLN A 120 2.57 36.31 -10.82
CA GLN A 120 2.26 35.17 -9.96
C GLN A 120 3.54 34.35 -9.70
N PRO A 121 3.89 34.01 -8.44
CA PRO A 121 5.09 33.21 -8.19
C PRO A 121 4.98 31.87 -8.93
N ALA A 122 5.74 31.72 -10.01
CA ALA A 122 5.88 30.47 -10.70
C ALA A 122 6.67 29.51 -9.79
N GLY A 123 5.98 28.53 -9.22
CA GLY A 123 6.64 27.44 -8.48
C GLY A 123 7.25 26.43 -9.44
N THR A 124 8.39 25.86 -9.07
CA THR A 124 9.01 24.73 -9.79
C THR A 124 8.80 23.46 -9.00
N SER A 125 8.30 22.41 -9.65
CA SER A 125 8.16 21.09 -9.04
C SER A 125 9.50 20.35 -9.10
N ILE A 126 9.92 19.76 -7.98
CA ILE A 126 11.08 18.88 -7.89
C ILE A 126 10.57 17.50 -7.48
N SER A 127 10.93 16.47 -8.24
CA SER A 127 10.53 15.09 -7.99
C SER A 127 11.72 14.18 -7.75
N VAL A 128 11.53 13.18 -6.89
CA VAL A 128 12.47 12.06 -6.68
C VAL A 128 11.69 10.75 -6.74
N GLY A 129 12.22 9.77 -7.47
CA GLY A 129 11.74 8.39 -7.49
C GLY A 129 12.59 7.54 -6.56
N LEU A 130 11.94 6.69 -5.77
CA LEU A 130 12.57 5.78 -4.81
C LEU A 130 11.95 4.40 -4.98
N GLU A 131 12.77 3.36 -4.85
CA GLU A 131 12.28 1.98 -4.74
C GLU A 131 12.08 1.64 -3.27
N ALA A 132 10.90 1.12 -2.93
CA ALA A 132 10.55 0.75 -1.57
C ALA A 132 10.21 -0.74 -1.49
N ALA A 133 10.84 -1.43 -0.54
CA ALA A 133 10.47 -2.78 -0.13
C ALA A 133 9.85 -2.72 1.26
N ALA A 134 8.66 -3.28 1.44
CA ALA A 134 7.99 -3.37 2.73
C ALA A 134 7.87 -4.83 3.16
N VAL A 135 7.85 -5.06 4.46
CA VAL A 135 7.42 -6.34 5.05
C VAL A 135 6.25 -6.12 5.98
N GLY A 136 5.35 -7.08 6.01
CA GLY A 136 4.13 -7.01 6.80
C GLY A 136 3.49 -8.37 6.97
N ARG A 137 2.23 -8.35 7.38
CA ARG A 137 1.38 -9.52 7.52
C ARG A 137 0.04 -9.25 6.88
N ILE A 138 -0.65 -10.32 6.53
CA ILE A 138 -2.07 -10.26 6.25
C ILE A 138 -2.79 -10.61 7.55
N VAL A 139 -3.72 -9.76 7.97
CA VAL A 139 -4.41 -9.89 9.25
C VAL A 139 -5.92 -9.93 9.06
N VAL A 140 -6.61 -10.56 10.00
CA VAL A 140 -8.07 -10.53 10.10
C VAL A 140 -8.50 -9.43 11.05
N ARG A 141 -9.38 -8.56 10.55
CA ARG A 141 -10.11 -7.56 11.33
C ARG A 141 -11.54 -8.08 11.51
N SER A 142 -11.77 -8.87 12.56
CA SER A 142 -13.12 -9.35 12.88
C SER A 142 -13.89 -8.33 13.72
N VAL A 143 -15.17 -8.15 13.40
CA VAL A 143 -16.13 -7.35 14.17
C VAL A 143 -17.25 -8.22 14.76
N GLY A 144 -17.16 -9.54 14.62
CA GLY A 144 -18.15 -10.51 15.09
C GLY A 144 -18.07 -11.85 14.34
N LEU A 145 -18.91 -12.81 14.72
CA LEU A 145 -19.03 -14.10 14.03
C LEU A 145 -19.43 -13.89 12.56
N GLY A 146 -18.66 -14.44 11.62
CA GLY A 146 -18.88 -14.31 10.18
C GLY A 146 -18.74 -12.88 9.63
N SER A 147 -18.31 -11.91 10.44
CA SER A 147 -18.19 -10.51 10.04
C SER A 147 -16.79 -9.98 10.28
N GLY A 148 -16.16 -9.50 9.22
CA GLY A 148 -14.80 -8.98 9.25
C GLY A 148 -14.23 -8.78 7.85
N SER A 149 -12.98 -8.36 7.83
CA SER A 149 -12.19 -8.21 6.62
C SER A 149 -10.78 -8.77 6.79
N ILE A 150 -10.18 -9.08 5.64
CA ILE A 150 -8.76 -9.39 5.53
C ILE A 150 -8.07 -8.12 5.06
N ALA A 151 -7.01 -7.71 5.75
CA ALA A 151 -6.32 -6.46 5.51
C ALA A 151 -4.80 -6.64 5.56
N PHE A 152 -4.09 -5.69 4.96
CA PHE A 152 -2.63 -5.59 5.07
C PHE A 152 -2.24 -4.88 6.38
N ASP A 153 -1.26 -5.43 7.08
CA ASP A 153 -0.58 -4.80 8.20
C ASP A 153 0.91 -4.71 7.92
N LEU A 154 1.34 -3.58 7.37
CA LEU A 154 2.76 -3.33 7.08
C LEU A 154 3.51 -3.00 8.36
N GLN A 155 4.69 -3.57 8.53
CA GLN A 155 5.49 -3.45 9.74
C GLN A 155 6.71 -2.55 9.52
N ARG A 156 7.41 -2.72 8.40
CA ARG A 156 8.62 -1.98 8.04
C ARG A 156 8.67 -1.69 6.55
N VAL A 157 9.39 -0.63 6.19
CA VAL A 157 9.78 -0.27 4.82
C VAL A 157 11.29 -0.06 4.84
N GLU A 158 11.95 -0.49 3.77
CA GLU A 158 13.34 -0.22 3.44
C GLU A 158 13.39 0.50 2.09
N LEU A 159 14.19 1.55 2.00
CA LEU A 159 14.48 2.21 0.73
C LEU A 159 15.80 1.71 0.16
N VAL A 160 15.94 1.76 -1.16
CA VAL A 160 17.19 1.36 -1.81
C VAL A 160 17.99 2.61 -2.16
N ASP A 161 19.28 2.59 -1.83
CA ASP A 161 20.29 3.59 -2.22
C ASP A 161 20.05 5.02 -1.70
N VAL A 162 19.43 5.19 -0.52
CA VAL A 162 19.27 6.51 0.09
C VAL A 162 20.39 6.77 1.09
N THR A 163 21.08 7.91 0.93
CA THR A 163 22.08 8.37 1.90
C THR A 163 21.86 9.84 2.24
N PRO A 164 22.17 10.27 3.48
CA PRO A 164 22.67 9.48 4.61
C PRO A 164 21.57 8.66 5.32
N GLU A 165 21.97 7.66 6.12
CA GLU A 165 21.08 6.74 6.87
C GLU A 165 19.96 7.45 7.65
N LYS A 166 20.26 8.61 8.26
CA LYS A 166 19.23 9.38 8.99
C LYS A 166 18.13 9.94 8.09
N LEU A 167 18.46 10.29 6.85
CA LEU A 167 17.49 10.75 5.87
C LEU A 167 16.65 9.58 5.37
N GLU A 168 17.30 8.45 5.11
CA GLU A 168 16.64 7.19 4.76
C GLU A 168 15.62 6.78 5.80
N SER A 169 15.99 6.67 7.09
CA SER A 169 15.04 6.31 8.15
C SER A 169 13.86 7.28 8.29
N LEU A 170 14.08 8.57 8.01
CA LEU A 170 13.00 9.57 8.00
C LEU A 170 12.04 9.31 6.83
N LEU A 171 12.58 9.06 5.64
CA LEU A 171 11.79 8.78 4.44
C LEU A 171 11.07 7.43 4.55
N GLU A 172 11.69 6.39 5.10
CA GLU A 172 11.07 5.09 5.37
C GLU A 172 9.86 5.23 6.30
N CYS A 173 10.00 5.98 7.39
CA CYS A 173 8.91 6.24 8.31
C CYS A 173 7.73 6.96 7.63
N LEU A 174 8.05 7.97 6.81
CA LEU A 174 7.05 8.72 6.04
C LEU A 174 6.36 7.83 5.00
N ILE A 175 7.12 7.08 4.21
CA ILE A 175 6.63 6.20 3.15
C ILE A 175 5.81 5.04 3.74
N LEU A 176 6.25 4.45 4.85
CA LEU A 176 5.47 3.43 5.57
C LEU A 176 4.10 3.98 6.00
N THR A 177 4.05 5.22 6.48
CA THR A 177 2.80 5.86 6.88
C THR A 177 1.87 6.07 5.69
N PHE A 178 2.38 6.58 4.56
CA PHE A 178 1.59 6.75 3.35
C PHE A 178 1.13 5.43 2.74
N LEU A 179 2.01 4.43 2.68
CA LEU A 179 1.70 3.12 2.11
C LEU A 179 0.65 2.38 2.95
N ARG A 180 0.73 2.46 4.29
CA ARG A 180 -0.35 1.98 5.19
C ARG A 180 -1.67 2.68 4.89
N GLY A 181 -1.67 3.99 4.66
CA GLY A 181 -2.85 4.75 4.28
C GLY A 181 -3.45 4.32 2.93
N ALA A 182 -2.60 4.10 1.92
CA ALA A 182 -3.01 3.60 0.61
C ALA A 182 -3.64 2.20 0.69
N LEU A 183 -3.02 1.31 1.48
CA LEU A 183 -3.49 -0.06 1.67
C LEU A 183 -4.67 -0.19 2.64
N ALA A 184 -4.96 0.82 3.46
CA ALA A 184 -6.11 0.79 4.36
C ALA A 184 -7.46 0.70 3.60
N SER A 185 -7.48 1.06 2.31
CA SER A 185 -8.65 0.88 1.45
C SER A 185 -8.70 -0.48 0.75
N VAL A 186 -7.65 -1.30 0.87
CA VAL A 186 -7.55 -2.65 0.31
C VAL A 186 -7.91 -3.63 1.42
N GLU A 187 -9.22 -3.78 1.63
CA GLU A 187 -9.78 -4.76 2.53
C GLU A 187 -10.65 -5.74 1.75
N LEU A 188 -10.47 -7.03 2.02
CA LEU A 188 -11.33 -8.08 1.47
C LEU A 188 -12.37 -8.47 2.54
N PRO A 189 -13.60 -7.95 2.48
CA PRO A 189 -14.63 -8.33 3.44
C PRO A 189 -14.97 -9.81 3.25
N PHE A 190 -15.25 -10.54 4.33
CA PHE A 190 -15.62 -11.96 4.26
C PHE A 190 -16.83 -12.19 3.36
N SER A 191 -17.75 -11.24 3.31
CA SER A 191 -18.94 -11.29 2.45
C SER A 191 -18.66 -11.24 0.95
N ALA A 192 -17.45 -10.83 0.53
CA ALA A 192 -17.01 -10.90 -0.86
C ALA A 192 -16.46 -12.29 -1.23
N ILE A 193 -16.09 -13.11 -0.24
CA ILE A 193 -15.64 -14.49 -0.45
C ILE A 193 -16.88 -15.38 -0.49
N ARG A 194 -17.48 -15.49 -1.68
CA ARG A 194 -18.68 -16.32 -1.92
C ARG A 194 -18.36 -17.44 -2.89
N LEU A 195 -18.80 -18.65 -2.55
CA LEU A 195 -18.78 -19.81 -3.42
C LEU A 195 -20.23 -20.21 -3.73
N GLY A 196 -20.77 -19.67 -4.83
CA GLY A 196 -22.16 -19.86 -5.20
C GLY A 196 -23.13 -19.24 -4.18
N ALA A 197 -23.93 -20.08 -3.52
CA ALA A 197 -24.89 -19.66 -2.50
C ALA A 197 -24.29 -19.53 -1.09
N PHE A 198 -23.04 -19.99 -0.89
CA PHE A 198 -22.43 -20.07 0.43
C PHE A 198 -21.54 -18.86 0.72
N SER A 199 -21.61 -18.40 1.96
CA SER A 199 -20.68 -17.43 2.54
C SER A 199 -19.65 -18.12 3.41
N LEU A 200 -18.41 -17.63 3.39
CA LEU A 200 -17.36 -18.12 4.27
C LEU A 200 -17.57 -17.56 5.68
N ASN A 201 -17.86 -18.42 6.65
CA ASN A 201 -17.67 -18.09 8.06
C ASN A 201 -16.26 -18.50 8.48
N LEU A 202 -15.36 -17.53 8.64
CA LEU A 202 -13.96 -17.75 8.96
C LEU A 202 -13.82 -18.38 10.36
N LEU A 203 -13.18 -19.55 10.42
CA LEU A 203 -12.87 -20.25 11.68
C LEU A 203 -11.38 -20.14 12.03
N ARG A 204 -10.51 -20.13 11.01
CA ARG A 204 -9.05 -20.14 11.18
C ARG A 204 -8.34 -19.49 9.98
N GLY A 205 -7.17 -18.90 10.23
CA GLY A 205 -6.38 -18.14 9.26
C GLY A 205 -6.47 -16.61 9.46
N PRO A 206 -5.75 -15.81 8.66
CA PRO A 206 -4.87 -16.20 7.55
C PRO A 206 -3.60 -16.90 8.02
N GLU A 207 -3.26 -18.00 7.35
CA GLU A 207 -1.96 -18.66 7.45
C GLU A 207 -1.23 -18.44 6.12
N SER A 208 0.06 -18.10 6.15
CA SER A 208 0.85 -17.98 4.92
C SER A 208 1.91 -19.08 4.88
N GLU A 209 1.77 -19.97 3.91
CA GLU A 209 2.66 -21.10 3.69
C GLU A 209 2.57 -21.52 2.22
N ASP A 210 3.66 -22.04 1.66
CA ASP A 210 3.72 -22.53 0.27
C ASP A 210 3.27 -21.48 -0.77
N ASP A 211 3.70 -20.23 -0.64
CA ASP A 211 3.33 -19.09 -1.51
C ASP A 211 1.82 -18.81 -1.56
N GLN A 212 1.09 -19.25 -0.54
CA GLN A 212 -0.36 -19.13 -0.45
C GLN A 212 -0.80 -18.53 0.88
N LEU A 213 -1.83 -17.69 0.79
CA LEU A 213 -2.64 -17.28 1.93
C LEU A 213 -3.81 -18.26 2.09
N LYS A 214 -3.82 -19.01 3.17
CA LYS A 214 -4.80 -20.05 3.48
C LYS A 214 -5.81 -19.55 4.52
N LEU A 215 -7.10 -19.73 4.22
CA LEU A 215 -8.23 -19.40 5.08
C LEU A 215 -9.12 -20.64 5.23
N TYR A 216 -9.58 -20.88 6.45
CA TYR A 216 -10.35 -22.07 6.80
C TYR A 216 -11.66 -21.65 7.47
N GLY A 217 -12.77 -22.27 7.08
CA GLY A 217 -14.07 -21.89 7.58
C GLY A 217 -15.17 -22.93 7.38
N ALA A 218 -16.38 -22.53 7.74
CA ALA A 218 -17.60 -23.28 7.47
C ALA A 218 -18.44 -22.55 6.42
N ALA A 219 -19.10 -23.32 5.55
CA ALA A 219 -20.10 -22.80 4.63
C ALA A 219 -21.36 -22.48 5.43
N VAL A 220 -21.89 -21.26 5.26
CA VAL A 220 -23.19 -20.84 5.78
C VAL A 220 -24.05 -20.31 4.65
#